data_AF-G3HN10-F1
#
_entry.id   AF-G3HN10-F1
#
_cell.length_a   1.000
_cell.length_b   1.000
_cell.length_c   1.000
_cell.angle_alpha   90.00
_cell.angle_beta   90.00
_cell.angle_gamma   90.00
#
_symmetry.space_group_name_H-M   'P 1'
#
loop_
_entity.id
_entity.type
_entity.pdbx_description
1 polymer ?
#
loop_
_entity_poly.entity_id
_entity_poly.type
_entity_poly.pdbx_seq_one_letter_code
_entity_poly.pdbx_strand_id
1 'polypeptide(L)'
;MSHKVSPYSMDDRDPQKFFMSGFTGYVPRARFLFGSSFPVLTNQALQEFGQTCSRSRVQKDPKPLSPLPKPNLENLGLLPHYGGYVPGYKFQFGGTFGHLTHDALGLSTTQKQLLA
;
A
#
# COMPACT_ATOMS: atom_id res chain seq x y z
N MET A 1 -30.90 16.63 20.22
CA MET A 1 -30.49 15.71 19.14
C MET A 1 -29.43 14.78 19.70
N SER A 2 -29.75 13.49 19.89
CA SER A 2 -28.80 12.53 20.46
C SER A 2 -27.78 12.15 19.40
N HIS A 3 -26.50 12.44 19.61
CA HIS A 3 -25.43 12.00 18.71
C HIS A 3 -25.30 10.48 18.82
N LYS A 4 -25.91 9.75 17.89
CA LYS A 4 -25.77 8.30 17.81
C LYS A 4 -24.34 7.97 17.41
N VAL A 5 -23.61 7.26 18.27
CA VAL A 5 -22.26 6.77 18.00
C VAL A 5 -22.30 5.86 16.76
N SER A 6 -21.25 5.88 15.93
CA SER A 6 -21.18 4.99 14.77
C SER A 6 -21.09 3.51 15.21
N PRO A 7 -21.78 2.55 14.55
CA PRO A 7 -21.70 1.12 14.90
C PRO A 7 -20.28 0.57 14.92
N TYR A 8 -19.34 1.18 14.20
CA TYR A 8 -17.93 0.83 14.26
C TYR A 8 -17.28 1.01 15.63
N SER A 9 -17.72 2.04 16.36
CA SER A 9 -17.10 2.47 17.62
C SER A 9 -17.95 2.11 18.85
N MET A 10 -19.12 1.48 18.65
CA MET A 10 -19.97 1.01 19.74
C MET A 10 -19.35 -0.19 20.47
N ASP A 11 -19.72 -0.35 21.73
CA ASP A 11 -19.39 -1.52 22.54
C ASP A 11 -20.04 -2.80 21.98
N ASP A 12 -19.39 -3.95 22.13
CA ASP A 12 -19.92 -5.23 21.62
C ASP A 12 -21.22 -5.66 22.32
N ARG A 13 -21.49 -5.17 23.53
CA ARG A 13 -22.74 -5.41 24.27
C ARG A 13 -23.86 -4.46 23.86
N ASP A 14 -23.57 -3.45 23.05
CA ASP A 14 -24.58 -2.50 22.61
C ASP A 14 -25.52 -3.18 21.60
N PRO A 15 -26.84 -3.27 21.89
CA PRO A 15 -27.80 -3.90 20.97
C PRO A 15 -27.94 -3.14 19.65
N GLN A 16 -27.47 -1.88 19.56
CA GLN A 16 -27.51 -1.06 18.35
C GLN A 16 -26.22 -1.15 17.51
N LYS A 17 -25.26 -2.02 17.84
CA LYS A 17 -24.05 -2.26 17.06
C LYS A 17 -24.34 -3.04 15.78
N PHE A 18 -25.14 -2.48 14.88
CA PHE A 18 -25.45 -3.07 13.59
C PHE A 18 -25.76 -2.00 12.56
N PHE A 19 -25.77 -2.40 11.28
CA PHE A 19 -26.26 -1.55 10.20
C PHE A 19 -27.68 -1.93 9.81
N MET A 20 -28.51 -0.92 9.54
CA MET A 20 -29.86 -1.13 9.04
C MET A 20 -29.82 -1.78 7.64
N SER A 21 -30.83 -2.58 7.33
CA SER A 21 -31.02 -3.10 5.97
C SER A 21 -31.05 -1.95 4.96
N GLY A 22 -30.36 -2.11 3.82
CA GLY A 22 -30.19 -1.06 2.82
C GLY A 22 -28.95 -0.18 3.00
N PHE A 23 -28.14 -0.41 4.05
CA PHE A 23 -26.83 0.22 4.16
C PHE A 23 -25.92 -0.20 2.99
N THR A 24 -25.37 0.79 2.29
CA THR A 24 -24.53 0.60 1.10
C THR A 24 -23.03 0.75 1.36
N GLY A 25 -22.64 1.09 2.59
CA GLY A 25 -21.24 1.20 2.97
C GLY A 25 -20.57 -0.16 3.13
N TYR A 26 -19.25 -0.13 3.20
CA TYR A 26 -18.46 -1.33 3.52
C TYR A 26 -18.81 -1.85 4.92
N VAL A 27 -18.81 -3.17 5.13
CA VAL A 27 -18.87 -3.78 6.46
C VAL A 27 -17.74 -4.80 6.55
N PRO A 28 -16.76 -4.63 7.45
CA PRO A 28 -15.64 -5.56 7.57
C PRO A 28 -16.14 -6.95 7.96
N ARG A 29 -15.47 -8.01 7.50
CA ARG A 29 -15.80 -9.44 7.77
C ARG A 29 -17.14 -9.96 7.21
N ALA A 30 -18.09 -9.08 6.89
CA ALA A 30 -19.42 -9.44 6.43
C ALA A 30 -19.44 -10.33 5.17
N ARG A 31 -18.44 -10.22 4.28
CA ARG A 31 -18.35 -11.01 3.04
C ARG A 31 -18.41 -12.53 3.24
N PHE A 32 -17.97 -13.02 4.41
CA PHE A 32 -17.91 -14.45 4.71
C PHE A 32 -19.07 -14.93 5.60
N LEU A 33 -19.97 -14.03 6.00
CA LEU A 33 -21.13 -14.34 6.82
C LEU A 33 -22.37 -14.42 5.94
N PHE A 34 -23.20 -15.43 6.15
CA PHE A 34 -24.43 -15.68 5.40
C PHE A 34 -25.41 -16.51 6.23
N GLY A 35 -26.67 -16.58 5.79
CA GLY A 35 -27.71 -17.36 6.48
C GLY A 35 -28.42 -16.63 7.63
N SER A 36 -28.18 -15.33 7.80
CA SER A 36 -28.86 -14.49 8.79
C SER A 36 -29.33 -13.17 8.17
N SER A 37 -30.22 -12.46 8.86
CA SER A 37 -30.65 -11.11 8.44
C SER A 37 -29.49 -10.12 8.49
N PHE A 38 -29.57 -9.04 7.70
CA PHE A 38 -28.51 -8.06 7.59
C PHE A 38 -28.10 -7.40 8.93
N PRO A 39 -29.03 -6.98 9.81
CA PRO A 39 -28.66 -6.45 11.13
C PRO A 39 -27.89 -7.46 11.99
N VAL A 40 -28.32 -8.72 12.02
CA VAL A 40 -27.65 -9.79 12.79
C VAL A 40 -26.27 -10.07 12.23
N LEU A 41 -26.17 -10.17 10.91
CA LEU A 41 -24.91 -10.41 10.19
C LEU A 41 -23.90 -9.30 10.46
N THR A 42 -24.32 -8.04 10.32
CA THR A 42 -23.43 -6.89 10.50
C THR A 42 -23.01 -6.71 11.96
N ASN A 43 -23.86 -7.04 12.93
CA ASN A 43 -23.49 -7.09 14.34
C ASN A 43 -22.37 -8.10 14.59
N GLN A 44 -22.54 -9.34 14.12
CA GLN A 44 -21.52 -10.38 14.23
C GLN A 44 -20.21 -9.97 13.55
N ALA A 45 -20.30 -9.41 12.33
CA ALA A 45 -19.15 -8.97 11.56
C ALA A 45 -18.32 -7.90 12.29
N LEU A 46 -18.99 -6.94 12.93
CA LEU A 46 -18.35 -5.86 13.69
C LEU A 46 -17.68 -6.37 14.97
N GLN A 47 -18.29 -7.34 15.66
CA GLN A 47 -17.68 -7.99 16.83
C GLN A 47 -16.42 -8.79 16.45
N GLU A 48 -16.49 -9.60 15.39
CA GLU A 48 -15.33 -10.35 14.88
C GLU A 48 -14.18 -9.43 14.46
N PHE A 49 -14.51 -8.29 13.84
CA PHE A 49 -13.54 -7.29 13.45
C PHE A 49 -12.84 -6.66 14.66
N GLY A 50 -13.60 -6.28 15.70
CA GLY A 50 -13.07 -5.72 16.94
C GLY A 50 -12.05 -6.64 17.63
N GLN A 51 -12.36 -7.94 17.70
CA GLN A 51 -11.47 -8.97 18.28
C GLN A 51 -10.19 -9.17 17.46
N THR A 52 -10.28 -9.07 16.13
CA THR A 52 -9.10 -9.19 15.26
C THR A 52 -8.18 -7.97 15.40
N CYS A 53 -8.77 -6.77 15.49
CA CYS A 53 -8.02 -5.53 15.68
C CYS A 53 -7.37 -5.44 17.07
N SER A 54 -7.96 -6.01 18.13
CA SER A 54 -7.31 -6.05 19.45
C SER A 54 -6.07 -6.95 19.44
N ARG A 55 -6.12 -8.11 18.77
CA ARG A 55 -4.93 -8.96 18.57
C ARG A 55 -3.81 -8.25 17.82
N SER A 56 -4.15 -7.43 16.81
CA SER A 56 -3.14 -6.63 16.10
C SER A 56 -2.56 -5.49 16.95
N ARG A 57 -3.31 -4.97 17.94
CA ARG A 57 -2.86 -3.88 18.83
C ARG A 57 -2.04 -4.36 20.04
N VAL A 58 -2.13 -5.65 20.40
CA VAL A 58 -1.28 -6.28 21.43
C VAL A 58 0.17 -6.46 20.92
N GLN A 59 0.41 -6.39 19.61
CA GLN A 59 1.76 -6.25 19.03
C GLN A 59 2.20 -4.77 18.98
N LYS A 60 2.25 -4.09 20.13
CA LYS A 60 2.84 -2.75 20.27
C LYS A 60 4.01 -2.78 21.24
N ASP A 61 5.04 -3.53 20.89
CA ASP A 61 6.33 -2.88 20.85
C ASP A 61 6.45 -2.29 19.44
N PRO A 62 6.65 -0.97 19.28
CA PRO A 62 7.00 -0.41 17.98
C PRO A 62 8.38 -0.93 17.62
N LYS A 63 8.45 -2.15 17.09
CA LYS A 63 9.64 -2.59 16.38
C LYS A 63 9.82 -1.57 15.27
N PRO A 64 10.95 -0.83 15.22
CA PRO A 64 11.22 0.06 14.11
C PRO A 64 11.02 -0.80 12.86
N LEU A 65 10.03 -0.44 12.04
CA LEU A 65 9.84 -1.11 10.77
C LEU A 65 11.21 -1.05 10.10
N SER A 66 11.81 -2.22 9.86
CA SER A 66 13.06 -2.28 9.10
C SER A 66 12.84 -1.43 7.87
N PRO A 67 13.72 -0.45 7.56
CA PRO A 67 13.58 0.38 6.39
C PRO A 67 13.23 -0.54 5.23
N LEU A 68 12.08 -0.29 4.59
CA LEU A 68 11.66 -1.05 3.41
C LEU A 68 12.91 -1.17 2.53
N PRO A 69 13.31 -2.39 2.10
CA PRO A 69 14.44 -2.50 1.20
C PRO A 69 14.12 -1.61 0.02
N LYS A 70 14.81 -0.47 -0.07
CA LYS A 70 14.71 0.37 -1.25
C LYS A 70 15.18 -0.56 -2.35
N PRO A 71 14.35 -0.89 -3.35
CA PRO A 71 14.86 -1.61 -4.51
C PRO A 71 16.05 -0.78 -4.97
N ASN A 72 17.21 -1.41 -5.06
CA ASN A 72 18.49 -0.76 -5.25
C ASN A 72 18.49 -0.14 -6.66
N LEU A 73 17.87 1.03 -6.78
CA LEU A 73 17.65 1.76 -8.02
C LEU A 73 18.93 2.47 -8.47
N GLU A 74 19.99 2.36 -7.66
CA GLU A 74 21.27 3.01 -7.89
C GLU A 74 22.01 2.42 -9.09
N ASN A 75 21.60 1.23 -9.58
CA ASN A 75 22.20 0.57 -10.74
C ASN A 75 21.26 0.30 -11.92
N LEU A 76 19.99 0.78 -11.89
CA LEU A 76 18.99 0.38 -12.89
C LEU A 76 18.92 1.30 -14.13
N GLY A 77 19.62 2.43 -14.11
CA GLY A 77 19.45 3.49 -15.10
C GLY A 77 18.08 4.15 -14.99
N LEU A 78 17.69 4.89 -16.03
CA LEU A 78 16.38 5.55 -16.08
C LEU A 78 15.25 4.55 -16.27
N LEU A 79 14.08 4.90 -15.75
CA LEU A 79 12.86 4.11 -15.91
C LEU A 79 12.53 3.95 -17.41
N PRO A 80 12.20 2.74 -17.88
CA PRO A 80 11.63 2.54 -19.21
C PRO A 80 10.46 3.50 -19.45
N HIS A 81 10.40 4.12 -20.64
CA HIS A 81 9.47 5.19 -21.01
C HIS A 81 9.75 6.60 -20.45
N TYR A 82 10.91 6.84 -19.83
CA TYR A 82 11.37 8.20 -19.59
C TYR A 82 11.47 8.97 -20.92
N GLY A 83 10.63 9.99 -21.08
CA GLY A 83 10.53 10.80 -22.31
C GLY A 83 11.42 12.05 -22.34
N GLY A 84 12.26 12.26 -21.33
CA GLY A 84 13.19 13.40 -21.27
C GLY A 84 14.49 13.16 -22.03
N TYR A 85 15.31 14.22 -22.15
CA TYR A 85 16.61 14.14 -22.80
C TYR A 85 17.64 13.40 -21.92
N VAL A 86 18.38 12.47 -22.52
CA VAL A 86 19.48 11.72 -21.88
C VAL A 86 20.80 12.06 -22.58
N PRO A 87 21.74 12.76 -21.91
CA PRO A 87 23.02 13.14 -22.51
C PRO A 87 23.83 11.93 -22.97
N GLY A 88 24.40 11.96 -24.18
CA GLY A 88 25.26 10.88 -24.69
C GLY A 88 24.53 9.59 -25.09
N TYR A 89 23.27 9.39 -24.71
CA TYR A 89 22.48 8.18 -25.00
C TYR A 89 22.43 7.84 -26.50
N LYS A 90 22.28 8.86 -27.37
CA LYS A 90 22.20 8.66 -28.82
C LYS A 90 23.45 8.05 -29.46
N PHE A 91 24.57 8.01 -28.73
CA PHE A 91 25.85 7.47 -29.21
C PHE A 91 26.19 6.12 -28.56
N GLN A 92 25.32 5.59 -27.69
CA GLN A 92 25.50 4.30 -27.04
C GLN A 92 24.49 3.30 -27.60
N PHE A 93 24.95 2.10 -28.00
CA PHE A 93 24.13 1.06 -28.61
C PHE A 93 24.57 -0.34 -28.13
N GLY A 94 23.70 -1.33 -28.31
CA GLY A 94 24.01 -2.74 -27.97
C GLY A 94 23.68 -3.16 -26.53
N GLY A 95 23.08 -2.29 -25.72
CA GLY A 95 22.63 -2.58 -24.35
C GLY A 95 21.12 -2.43 -24.17
N THR A 96 20.59 -2.80 -23.00
CA THR A 96 19.19 -2.49 -22.63
C THR A 96 19.06 -1.02 -22.23
N PHE A 97 17.83 -0.48 -22.28
CA PHE A 97 17.56 0.93 -21.94
C PHE A 97 18.13 1.32 -20.57
N GLY A 98 18.01 0.45 -19.56
CA GLY A 98 18.59 0.67 -18.23
C GLY A 98 20.12 0.80 -18.27
N HIS A 99 20.82 -0.13 -18.93
CA HIS A 99 22.29 -0.08 -19.06
C HIS A 99 22.75 1.18 -19.81
N LEU A 100 22.09 1.53 -20.92
CA LEU A 100 22.47 2.68 -21.74
C LEU A 100 22.22 4.03 -21.06
N THR A 101 21.23 4.10 -20.17
CA THR A 101 20.89 5.33 -19.43
C THR A 101 21.64 5.44 -18.10
N HIS A 102 22.06 4.32 -17.52
CA HIS A 102 22.95 4.29 -16.36
C HIS A 102 24.31 4.92 -16.70
N ASP A 103 24.96 4.46 -17.78
CA ASP A 103 26.30 4.94 -18.17
C ASP A 103 26.31 6.38 -18.68
N ALA A 104 25.16 6.86 -19.18
CA ALA A 104 24.95 8.23 -19.61
C ALA A 104 24.87 9.24 -18.45
N LEU A 105 24.46 8.79 -17.25
CA LEU A 105 24.25 9.64 -16.07
C LEU A 105 25.34 9.46 -15.01
N GLY A 106 25.98 8.29 -14.94
CA GLY A 106 27.09 8.03 -14.03
C GLY A 106 28.43 8.35 -14.68
N LEU A 107 29.08 9.46 -14.26
CA LEU A 107 30.52 9.83 -14.31
C LEU A 107 31.40 9.44 -15.54
N SER A 108 30.87 8.84 -16.61
CA SER A 108 31.66 8.21 -17.67
C SER A 108 31.89 9.10 -18.89
N THR A 109 31.20 10.24 -18.97
CA THR A 109 31.36 11.21 -20.06
C THR A 109 32.74 11.88 -20.02
N THR A 110 33.28 12.16 -18.82
CA THR A 110 34.59 12.82 -18.67
C THR A 110 35.77 11.86 -18.83
N GLN A 111 35.62 10.58 -18.47
CA GLN A 111 36.71 9.59 -18.59
C GLN A 111 36.89 9.05 -20.01
N LYS A 112 35.81 8.90 -20.79
CA LYS A 112 35.90 8.40 -22.18
C LYS A 112 36.51 9.44 -23.14
N GLN A 113 36.45 10.74 -22.82
CA GLN A 113 37.10 11.79 -23.62
C GLN A 113 38.61 11.92 -23.39
N LEU A 114 39.15 11.38 -22.28
CA LEU A 114 40.57 11.43 -21.95
C LEU A 114 41.39 10.28 -22.56
N LEU A 115 40.73 9.29 -23.14
CA LEU A 115 41.33 8.09 -23.74
C LEU A 115 41.21 8.07 -25.27
N ALA A 116 40.83 9.20 -25.89
CA ALA A 116 40.75 9.39 -27.33
C ALA A 116 41.88 10.30 -27.83
#